data_AF-A0A5B9WQX0-F1
#
_entry.id   AF-A0A5B9WQX0-F1
#
_cell.length_a   1.000
_cell.length_b   1.000
_cell.length_c   1.000
_cell.angle_alpha   90.00
_cell.angle_beta   90.00
_cell.angle_gamma   90.00
#
_symmetry.space_group_name_H-M   'P 1'
#
loop_
_entity.id
_entity.type
_entity.pdbx_description
1 polymer ?
#
loop_
_entity_poly.entity_id
_entity_poly.type
_entity_poly.pdbx_seq_one_letter_code
_entity_poly.pdbx_strand_id
1 'polypeptide(L)'
;MIQEPGLYLQAMRRRKGVSLQDAAAFAGTTSAQLAGIESGRRYATRQQLLHLAGYFGVDENRLLIAHQYQRMQHAAGALFGHMQQELSEMVNGKLRVKVHRPAPQLDHCVESMVYYDGHNFGHSLEIIQPDGTTQLIFELEGAERHLLLGRDRRVLPKARVMGIQGQAITCDVGMRQRTLIIRFRPGGLYAVTGIPQHLLKDGLLEATHLFGPQVDELREKIMGCTDPRPMFAKAEAFLLLRLQRREMEAAVVRHVSANIFTPFPLLVKQTGYSQKHLIDLFKKHVGASPKFFHRLYRYCAALNDILAIKGKVDWSAIIHGHQYYDQAHFIREFSQFSGHSPTKFLETGSSCPKCIRTSRPISSASCTGSGSSRTA
;
A
#
# COMPACT_ATOMS: atom_id res chain seq x y z
N MET A 1 -1.28 -14.09 -25.39
CA MET A 1 -1.23 -12.85 -24.56
C MET A 1 -2.53 -12.78 -23.75
N ILE A 2 -2.50 -12.39 -22.47
CA ILE A 2 -3.76 -12.18 -21.72
C ILE A 2 -4.34 -10.86 -22.23
N GLN A 3 -5.49 -10.89 -22.90
CA GLN A 3 -6.14 -9.68 -23.44
C GLN A 3 -7.01 -9.00 -22.38
N GLU A 4 -7.75 -9.81 -21.61
CA GLU A 4 -8.66 -9.34 -20.56
C GLU A 4 -8.26 -9.96 -19.21
N PRO A 5 -7.48 -9.23 -18.37
CA PRO A 5 -7.01 -9.74 -17.07
C PRO A 5 -8.14 -10.23 -16.17
N GLY A 6 -9.28 -9.53 -16.17
CA GLY A 6 -10.45 -9.88 -15.35
C GLY A 6 -11.04 -11.23 -15.71
N LEU A 7 -11.31 -11.48 -16.99
CA LEU A 7 -11.83 -12.75 -17.48
C LEU A 7 -10.84 -13.90 -17.23
N TYR A 8 -9.54 -13.63 -17.41
CA TYR A 8 -8.50 -14.59 -17.11
C TYR A 8 -8.48 -14.99 -15.62
N LEU A 9 -8.55 -14.01 -14.72
CA LEU A 9 -8.62 -14.25 -13.28
C LEU A 9 -9.88 -15.02 -12.87
N GLN A 10 -11.02 -14.73 -13.48
CA GLN A 10 -12.25 -15.50 -13.28
C GLN A 10 -12.07 -16.97 -13.66
N ALA A 11 -11.49 -17.24 -14.82
CA ALA A 11 -11.24 -18.61 -15.29
C ALA A 11 -10.32 -19.36 -14.32
N MET A 12 -9.26 -18.72 -13.82
CA MET A 12 -8.35 -19.29 -12.83
C MET A 12 -9.06 -19.58 -11.50
N ARG A 13 -9.89 -18.66 -11.02
CA ARG A 13 -10.67 -18.84 -9.79
C ARG A 13 -11.61 -20.04 -9.90
N ARG A 14 -12.38 -20.13 -10.99
CA ARG A 14 -13.32 -21.24 -11.25
C ARG A 14 -12.57 -22.57 -11.36
N ARG A 15 -11.45 -22.60 -12.08
CA ARG A 15 -10.61 -23.80 -12.23
C ARG A 15 -10.09 -24.32 -10.89
N LYS A 16 -9.76 -23.42 -9.95
CA LYS A 16 -9.30 -23.79 -8.60
C LYS A 16 -10.42 -24.04 -7.59
N GLY A 17 -11.69 -23.92 -7.99
CA GLY A 17 -12.83 -24.11 -7.09
C GLY A 17 -12.94 -23.07 -5.98
N VAL A 18 -12.31 -21.90 -6.12
CA VAL A 18 -12.34 -20.85 -5.08
C VAL A 18 -13.62 -20.03 -5.21
N SER A 19 -14.29 -19.79 -4.08
CA SER A 19 -15.47 -18.93 -4.04
C SER A 19 -15.11 -17.47 -4.40
N LEU A 20 -16.09 -16.71 -4.91
CA LEU A 20 -15.89 -15.28 -5.19
C LEU A 20 -15.57 -14.50 -3.90
N GLN A 21 -16.17 -14.90 -2.78
CA GLN A 21 -16.00 -14.26 -1.48
C GLN A 21 -14.57 -14.43 -0.95
N ASP A 22 -14.01 -15.64 -1.02
CA ASP A 22 -12.66 -15.92 -0.54
C ASP A 22 -11.61 -15.18 -1.37
N ALA A 23 -11.77 -15.18 -2.70
CA ALA A 23 -10.90 -14.44 -3.60
C ALA A 23 -10.97 -12.93 -3.37
N ALA A 24 -12.17 -12.40 -3.13
CA ALA A 24 -12.37 -10.99 -2.85
C ALA A 24 -11.74 -10.58 -1.51
N ALA A 25 -12.00 -11.37 -0.45
CA ALA A 25 -11.37 -11.17 0.86
C ALA A 25 -9.85 -11.19 0.77
N PHE A 26 -9.27 -12.10 -0.02
CA PHE A 26 -7.83 -12.17 -0.25
C PHE A 26 -7.28 -10.92 -0.96
N ALA A 27 -7.97 -10.46 -1.99
CA ALA A 27 -7.56 -9.29 -2.77
C ALA A 27 -7.84 -7.95 -2.05
N GLY A 28 -8.34 -7.98 -0.81
CA GLY A 28 -8.69 -6.78 -0.05
C GLY A 28 -9.79 -5.97 -0.74
N THR A 29 -10.77 -6.66 -1.33
CA THR A 29 -11.86 -6.07 -2.12
C THR A 29 -13.20 -6.72 -1.75
N THR A 30 -14.31 -6.14 -2.19
CA THR A 30 -15.63 -6.75 -1.98
C THR A 30 -15.98 -7.74 -3.10
N SER A 31 -16.87 -8.71 -2.82
CA SER A 31 -17.35 -9.64 -3.84
C SER A 31 -17.97 -8.92 -5.05
N ALA A 32 -18.67 -7.80 -4.82
CA ALA A 32 -19.23 -6.97 -5.89
C ALA A 32 -18.14 -6.33 -6.76
N GLN A 33 -17.09 -5.78 -6.15
CA GLN A 33 -15.96 -5.21 -6.87
C GLN A 33 -15.20 -6.30 -7.66
N LEU A 34 -14.95 -7.47 -7.06
CA LEU A 34 -14.31 -8.58 -7.77
C LEU A 34 -15.17 -9.09 -8.93
N ALA A 35 -16.49 -9.22 -8.76
CA ALA A 35 -17.39 -9.58 -9.86
C ALA A 35 -17.33 -8.55 -10.99
N GLY A 36 -17.22 -7.25 -10.67
CA GLY A 36 -17.04 -6.19 -11.66
C GLY A 36 -15.71 -6.30 -12.42
N ILE A 37 -14.62 -6.68 -11.73
CA ILE A 37 -13.32 -6.96 -12.35
C ILE A 37 -13.45 -8.17 -13.29
N GLU A 38 -13.98 -9.28 -12.79
CA GLU A 38 -14.15 -10.53 -13.54
C GLU A 38 -15.03 -10.38 -14.77
N SER A 39 -16.04 -9.51 -14.71
CA SER A 39 -16.92 -9.21 -15.85
C SER A 39 -16.38 -8.11 -16.77
N GLY A 40 -15.19 -7.56 -16.51
CA GLY A 40 -14.61 -6.46 -17.28
C GLY A 40 -15.34 -5.11 -17.14
N ARG A 41 -16.26 -4.96 -16.18
CA ARG A 41 -16.99 -3.69 -15.94
C ARG A 41 -16.12 -2.62 -15.28
N ARG A 42 -15.07 -3.03 -14.58
CA ARG A 42 -14.07 -2.13 -13.96
C ARG A 42 -12.67 -2.72 -14.08
N TYR A 43 -11.67 -1.86 -14.04
CA TYR A 43 -10.29 -2.32 -13.90
C TYR A 43 -10.03 -2.88 -12.51
N ALA A 44 -9.16 -3.87 -12.42
CA ALA A 44 -8.52 -4.20 -11.17
C ALA A 44 -7.45 -3.16 -10.87
N THR A 45 -7.28 -2.78 -9.60
CA THR A 45 -6.05 -2.08 -9.21
C THR A 45 -4.88 -3.04 -9.34
N ARG A 46 -3.66 -2.51 -9.54
CA ARG A 46 -2.46 -3.35 -9.55
C ARG A 46 -2.28 -4.16 -8.26
N GLN A 47 -2.68 -3.65 -7.11
CA GLN A 47 -2.55 -4.39 -5.85
C GLN A 47 -3.48 -5.60 -5.87
N GLN A 48 -4.74 -5.42 -6.29
CA GLN A 48 -5.69 -6.52 -6.46
C GLN A 48 -5.16 -7.55 -7.46
N LEU A 49 -4.59 -7.10 -8.59
CA LEU A 49 -3.98 -8.01 -9.57
C LEU A 49 -2.83 -8.81 -8.98
N LEU A 50 -1.89 -8.15 -8.29
CA LEU A 50 -0.73 -8.80 -7.68
C LEU A 50 -1.13 -9.79 -6.59
N HIS A 51 -2.11 -9.44 -5.76
CA HIS A 51 -2.66 -10.35 -4.75
C HIS A 51 -3.32 -11.56 -5.44
N LEU A 52 -4.23 -11.34 -6.39
CA LEU A 52 -4.91 -12.43 -7.10
C LEU A 52 -3.93 -13.31 -7.89
N ALA A 53 -2.88 -12.71 -8.46
CA ALA A 53 -1.81 -13.42 -9.14
C ALA A 53 -1.10 -14.39 -8.19
N GLY A 54 -0.62 -13.89 -7.05
CA GLY A 54 0.02 -14.72 -6.03
C GLY A 54 -0.93 -15.81 -5.50
N TYR A 55 -2.19 -15.48 -5.27
CA TYR A 55 -3.20 -16.41 -4.78
C TYR A 55 -3.51 -17.55 -5.78
N PHE A 56 -3.62 -17.21 -7.06
CA PHE A 56 -3.89 -18.20 -8.11
C PHE A 56 -2.62 -18.84 -8.68
N GLY A 57 -1.42 -18.44 -8.24
CA GLY A 57 -0.15 -18.93 -8.78
C GLY A 57 0.05 -18.55 -10.25
N VAL A 58 -0.45 -17.37 -10.64
CA VAL A 58 -0.28 -16.79 -11.97
C VAL A 58 0.94 -15.88 -11.95
N ASP A 59 1.70 -15.85 -13.04
CA ASP A 59 2.80 -14.90 -13.16
C ASP A 59 2.32 -13.44 -13.09
N GLU A 60 2.82 -12.71 -12.11
CA GLU A 60 2.46 -11.34 -11.79
C GLU A 60 2.76 -10.37 -12.95
N ASN A 61 3.94 -10.50 -13.56
CA ASN A 61 4.34 -9.63 -14.67
C ASN A 61 3.42 -9.82 -15.89
N ARG A 62 3.02 -11.06 -16.21
CA ARG A 62 2.05 -11.31 -17.29
C ARG A 62 0.72 -10.60 -17.07
N LEU A 63 0.23 -10.56 -15.83
CA LEU A 63 -0.99 -9.83 -15.49
C LEU A 63 -0.79 -8.32 -15.49
N LEU A 64 0.35 -7.82 -14.99
CA LEU A 64 0.69 -6.40 -15.03
C LEU A 64 0.80 -5.88 -16.47
N ILE A 65 1.46 -6.62 -17.37
CA ILE A 65 1.56 -6.30 -18.80
C ILE A 65 0.16 -6.19 -19.43
N ALA A 66 -0.68 -7.21 -19.22
CA ALA A 66 -2.03 -7.25 -19.76
C ALA A 66 -2.89 -6.09 -19.24
N HIS A 67 -2.79 -5.80 -17.94
CA HIS A 67 -3.46 -4.68 -17.30
C HIS A 67 -2.99 -3.33 -17.84
N GLN A 68 -1.69 -3.19 -18.11
CA GLN A 68 -1.12 -1.97 -18.67
C GLN A 68 -1.66 -1.70 -20.07
N TYR A 69 -1.67 -2.72 -20.94
CA TYR A 69 -2.31 -2.61 -22.27
C TYR A 69 -3.77 -2.17 -22.16
N GLN A 70 -4.54 -2.78 -21.24
CA GLN A 70 -5.96 -2.47 -21.08
C GLN A 70 -6.21 -1.03 -20.63
N ARG A 71 -5.35 -0.47 -19.77
CA ARG A 71 -5.45 0.93 -19.32
C ARG A 71 -5.00 1.91 -20.40
N MET A 72 -3.99 1.56 -21.18
CA MET A 72 -3.49 2.41 -22.27
C MET A 72 -4.52 2.66 -23.37
N GLN A 73 -5.48 1.75 -23.58
CA GLN A 73 -6.59 1.93 -24.54
C GLN A 73 -7.43 3.19 -24.27
N HIS A 74 -7.44 3.69 -23.03
CA HIS A 74 -8.20 4.86 -22.61
C HIS A 74 -7.33 5.98 -22.05
N ALA A 75 -5.99 5.85 -22.14
CA ALA A 75 -5.05 6.87 -21.69
C ALA A 75 -4.71 7.84 -22.84
N ALA A 76 -4.45 9.10 -22.51
CA ALA A 76 -4.05 10.13 -23.48
C ALA A 76 -2.94 11.02 -22.92
N GLY A 77 -2.24 11.74 -23.81
CA GLY A 77 -1.23 12.73 -23.46
C GLY A 77 -0.04 12.16 -22.68
N ALA A 78 0.46 12.91 -21.70
CA ALA A 78 1.64 12.54 -20.90
C ALA A 78 1.46 11.21 -20.14
N LEU A 79 0.23 10.92 -19.68
CA LEU A 79 -0.10 9.66 -19.03
C LEU A 79 0.17 8.46 -19.95
N PHE A 80 -0.23 8.55 -21.22
CA PHE A 80 0.03 7.49 -22.19
C PHE A 80 1.54 7.24 -22.38
N GLY A 81 2.34 8.29 -22.50
CA GLY A 81 3.80 8.18 -22.65
C GLY A 81 4.46 7.46 -21.47
N HIS A 82 4.10 7.84 -20.23
CA HIS A 82 4.59 7.16 -19.03
C HIS A 82 4.16 5.69 -19.00
N MET A 83 2.92 5.39 -19.36
CA MET A 83 2.42 4.01 -19.36
C MET A 83 3.08 3.14 -20.43
N GLN A 84 3.39 3.71 -21.60
CA GLN A 84 4.08 3.03 -22.70
C GLN A 84 5.53 2.69 -22.34
N GLN A 85 6.23 3.61 -21.68
CA GLN A 85 7.59 3.37 -21.20
C GLN A 85 7.64 2.22 -20.20
N GLU A 86 6.78 2.25 -19.18
CA GLU A 86 6.70 1.21 -18.17
C GLU A 86 6.30 -0.15 -18.77
N LEU A 87 5.41 -0.16 -19.76
CA LEU A 87 5.06 -1.38 -20.51
C LEU A 87 6.30 -1.98 -21.18
N SER A 88 7.12 -1.14 -21.84
CA SER A 88 8.38 -1.58 -22.45
C SER A 88 9.35 -2.17 -21.43
N GLU A 89 9.43 -1.59 -20.22
CA GLU A 89 10.26 -2.12 -19.13
C GLU A 89 9.80 -3.51 -18.68
N MET A 90 8.48 -3.72 -18.51
CA MET A 90 7.92 -5.02 -18.15
C MET A 90 8.13 -6.08 -19.24
N VAL A 91 7.87 -5.73 -20.51
CA VAL A 91 8.00 -6.67 -21.65
C VAL A 91 9.45 -7.08 -21.86
N ASN A 92 10.40 -6.17 -21.66
CA ASN A 92 11.84 -6.44 -21.80
C ASN A 92 12.45 -7.12 -20.57
N GLY A 93 11.66 -7.51 -19.58
CA GLY A 93 12.13 -8.17 -18.36
C GLY A 93 12.95 -7.27 -17.43
N LYS A 94 12.93 -5.95 -17.66
CA LYS A 94 13.62 -4.95 -16.82
C LYS A 94 12.83 -4.55 -15.58
N LEU A 95 11.59 -5.03 -15.47
CA LEU A 95 10.74 -4.91 -14.30
C LEU A 95 10.16 -6.29 -13.95
N ARG A 96 10.43 -6.75 -12.73
CA ARG A 96 9.91 -7.99 -12.16
C ARG A 96 9.34 -7.74 -10.77
N VAL A 97 8.08 -8.13 -10.60
CA VAL A 97 7.40 -8.13 -9.31
C VAL A 97 7.04 -9.56 -8.94
N LYS A 98 7.26 -9.94 -7.69
CA LYS A 98 6.80 -11.21 -7.10
C LYS A 98 6.12 -10.95 -5.78
N VAL A 99 4.95 -11.55 -5.58
CA VAL A 99 4.21 -11.44 -4.31
C VAL A 99 4.13 -12.79 -3.65
N HIS A 100 4.51 -12.83 -2.38
CA HIS A 100 4.49 -14.02 -1.55
C HIS A 100 3.50 -13.85 -0.42
N ARG A 101 2.69 -14.89 -0.21
CA ARG A 101 1.79 -14.98 0.94
C ARG A 101 2.59 -15.55 2.11
N PRO A 102 2.58 -14.89 3.28
CA PRO A 102 3.28 -15.39 4.43
C PRO A 102 2.73 -16.76 4.87
N ALA A 103 3.58 -17.56 5.53
CA ALA A 103 3.18 -18.81 6.19
C ALA A 103 1.97 -18.59 7.14
N PRO A 104 1.09 -19.59 7.34
CA PRO A 104 -0.15 -19.44 8.11
C PRO A 104 0.03 -18.83 9.50
N GLN A 105 1.15 -19.11 10.17
CA GLN A 105 1.49 -18.57 11.50
C GLN A 105 1.67 -17.05 11.48
N LEU A 106 2.01 -16.45 10.34
CA LEU A 106 2.20 -15.01 10.16
C LEU A 106 0.99 -14.33 9.50
N ASP A 107 -0.03 -15.05 9.02
CA ASP A 107 -1.14 -14.47 8.25
C ASP A 107 -1.93 -13.40 9.03
N HIS A 108 -1.94 -13.47 10.36
CA HIS A 108 -2.61 -12.48 11.20
C HIS A 108 -1.83 -11.17 11.37
N CYS A 109 -0.52 -11.15 11.08
CA CYS A 109 0.36 -10.00 11.29
C CYS A 109 1.02 -9.49 10.00
N VAL A 110 1.32 -10.36 9.04
CA VAL A 110 1.90 -10.01 7.74
C VAL A 110 0.79 -10.06 6.68
N GLU A 111 0.62 -8.98 5.93
CA GLU A 111 -0.32 -8.88 4.81
C GLU A 111 0.25 -9.63 3.60
N SER A 112 1.48 -9.28 3.23
CA SER A 112 2.18 -9.85 2.07
C SER A 112 3.67 -9.50 2.12
N MET A 113 4.47 -10.25 1.36
CA MET A 113 5.85 -9.88 1.05
C MET A 113 5.97 -9.65 -0.45
N VAL A 114 6.62 -8.57 -0.84
CA VAL A 114 6.75 -8.16 -2.23
C VAL A 114 8.23 -8.04 -2.56
N TYR A 115 8.68 -8.77 -3.57
CA TYR A 115 9.98 -8.57 -4.20
C TYR A 115 9.78 -7.73 -5.45
N TYR A 116 10.53 -6.65 -5.54
CA TYR A 116 10.57 -5.74 -6.67
C TYR A 116 11.99 -5.69 -7.22
N ASP A 117 12.15 -5.91 -8.52
CA ASP A 117 13.40 -5.78 -9.26
C ASP A 117 13.11 -4.99 -10.51
N GLY A 118 13.48 -3.72 -10.49
CA GLY A 118 13.11 -2.80 -11.55
C GLY A 118 14.22 -1.85 -11.89
N HIS A 119 14.32 -1.53 -13.16
CA HIS A 119 15.03 -0.35 -13.62
C HIS A 119 14.09 0.85 -13.71
N ASN A 120 14.64 2.03 -13.52
CA ASN A 120 13.93 3.28 -13.72
C ASN A 120 14.66 4.10 -14.78
N PHE A 121 13.97 4.41 -15.88
CA PHE A 121 14.56 5.08 -17.05
C PHE A 121 13.96 6.47 -17.30
N GLY A 122 13.79 7.32 -16.28
CA GLY A 122 13.47 8.73 -16.56
C GLY A 122 12.63 9.47 -15.53
N HIS A 123 12.18 8.81 -14.47
CA HIS A 123 11.54 9.51 -13.35
C HIS A 123 12.57 9.83 -12.28
N SER A 124 12.62 11.08 -11.81
CA SER A 124 13.49 11.43 -10.69
C SER A 124 12.86 11.09 -9.34
N LEU A 125 11.52 11.05 -9.25
CA LEU A 125 10.79 10.93 -7.99
C LEU A 125 9.68 9.88 -8.00
N GLU A 126 9.44 9.32 -6.82
CA GLU A 126 8.40 8.35 -6.46
C GLU A 126 7.58 8.91 -5.29
N ILE A 127 6.28 9.11 -5.48
CA ILE A 127 5.36 9.51 -4.42
C ILE A 127 4.60 8.27 -3.92
N ILE A 128 4.87 7.85 -2.70
CA ILE A 128 4.24 6.70 -2.05
C ILE A 128 3.03 7.18 -1.24
N GLN A 129 1.85 6.67 -1.59
CA GLN A 129 0.57 7.00 -0.98
C GLN A 129 0.39 6.27 0.37
N PRO A 130 -0.24 6.93 1.35
CA PRO A 130 -0.54 6.29 2.63
C PRO A 130 -1.63 5.23 2.44
N ASP A 131 -1.49 4.10 3.14
CA ASP A 131 -2.42 2.97 2.98
C ASP A 131 -2.78 2.23 4.27
N GLY A 132 -2.37 2.78 5.41
CA GLY A 132 -2.65 2.24 6.74
C GLY A 132 -1.83 0.99 7.09
N THR A 133 -0.86 0.61 6.27
CA THR A 133 0.10 -0.46 6.61
C THR A 133 1.36 0.11 7.23
N THR A 134 2.04 -0.73 8.00
CA THR A 134 3.44 -0.53 8.38
C THR A 134 4.30 -1.47 7.55
N GLN A 135 5.54 -1.09 7.27
CA GLN A 135 6.39 -1.83 6.33
C GLN A 135 7.81 -1.99 6.86
N LEU A 136 8.40 -3.16 6.64
CA LEU A 136 9.85 -3.39 6.76
C LEU A 136 10.39 -3.56 5.35
N ILE A 137 11.33 -2.69 4.97
CA ILE A 137 11.82 -2.59 3.61
C ILE A 137 13.34 -2.82 3.60
N PHE A 138 13.77 -3.74 2.75
CA PHE A 138 15.17 -4.02 2.47
C PHE A 138 15.52 -3.58 1.06
N GLU A 139 16.38 -2.57 0.97
CA GLU A 139 17.07 -2.18 -0.25
C GLU A 139 18.22 -3.14 -0.51
N LEU A 140 18.10 -4.01 -1.52
CA LEU A 140 19.05 -5.08 -1.81
C LEU A 140 20.12 -4.62 -2.80
N GLU A 141 19.73 -3.83 -3.80
CA GLU A 141 20.63 -3.24 -4.78
C GLU A 141 20.04 -1.91 -5.25
N GLY A 142 20.89 -0.91 -5.44
CA GLY A 142 20.50 0.37 -6.02
C GLY A 142 21.41 1.50 -5.56
N ALA A 143 21.25 2.66 -6.20
CA ALA A 143 21.89 3.88 -5.76
C ALA A 143 21.29 4.35 -4.42
N GLU A 144 22.03 5.20 -3.71
CA GLU A 144 21.51 5.88 -2.53
C GLU A 144 20.25 6.66 -2.88
N ARG A 145 19.19 6.44 -2.09
CA ARG A 145 17.91 7.13 -2.23
C ARG A 145 17.69 8.09 -1.07
N HIS A 146 16.85 9.08 -1.30
CA HIS A 146 16.49 10.09 -0.32
C HIS A 146 14.98 10.25 -0.20
N LEU A 147 14.52 10.43 1.04
CA LEU A 147 13.22 10.97 1.37
C LEU A 147 13.25 12.49 1.22
N LEU A 148 12.27 13.05 0.52
CA LEU A 148 12.11 14.49 0.33
C LEU A 148 11.00 15.01 1.25
N LEU A 149 11.36 15.92 2.15
CA LEU A 149 10.46 16.57 3.10
C LEU A 149 10.51 18.08 2.87
N GLY A 150 9.71 18.56 1.92
CA GLY A 150 9.76 19.96 1.49
C GLY A 150 11.11 20.27 0.84
N ARG A 151 11.95 21.07 1.52
CA ARG A 151 13.32 21.39 1.07
C ARG A 151 14.39 20.46 1.66
N ASP A 152 14.04 19.67 2.68
CA ASP A 152 14.97 18.75 3.33
C ASP A 152 15.06 17.43 2.55
N ARG A 153 16.25 16.84 2.55
CA ARG A 153 16.58 15.61 1.83
C ARG A 153 17.35 14.68 2.75
N ARG A 154 16.74 13.56 3.10
CA ARG A 154 17.30 12.60 4.07
C ARG A 154 17.58 11.27 3.39
N VAL A 155 18.80 10.75 3.56
CA VAL A 155 19.18 9.43 3.04
C VAL A 155 18.27 8.35 3.62
N LEU A 156 17.77 7.46 2.76
CA LEU A 156 16.97 6.31 3.15
C LEU A 156 17.88 5.17 3.62
N PRO A 157 17.64 4.61 4.82
CA PRO A 157 18.38 3.45 5.28
C PRO A 157 18.15 2.23 4.38
N LYS A 158 19.19 1.40 4.24
CA LYS A 158 19.15 0.18 3.42
C LYS A 158 18.22 -0.89 4.00
N ALA A 159 18.08 -0.97 5.31
CA ALA A 159 17.01 -1.69 5.98
C ALA A 159 16.22 -0.67 6.82
N ARG A 160 14.92 -0.53 6.55
CA ARG A 160 14.11 0.53 7.18
C ARG A 160 12.73 0.06 7.56
N VAL A 161 12.21 0.65 8.62
CA VAL A 161 10.81 0.52 9.03
C VAL A 161 10.07 1.81 8.72
N MET A 162 8.92 1.67 8.08
CA MET A 162 7.99 2.75 7.79
C MET A 162 6.72 2.53 8.61
N GLY A 163 6.44 3.47 9.52
CA GLY A 163 5.18 3.47 10.26
C GLY A 163 4.01 3.93 9.38
N ILE A 164 2.80 3.96 9.97
CA ILE A 164 1.64 4.50 9.26
C ILE A 164 1.90 5.96 8.92
N GLN A 165 1.68 6.31 7.65
CA GLN A 165 1.82 7.67 7.16
C GLN A 165 0.48 8.41 7.15
N GLY A 166 0.54 9.67 7.56
CA GLY A 166 -0.52 10.66 7.54
C GLY A 166 -0.77 11.26 6.18
N GLN A 167 0.23 11.22 5.32
CA GLN A 167 0.27 11.87 4.00
C GLN A 167 1.20 11.08 3.08
N ALA A 168 1.14 11.37 1.78
CA ALA A 168 2.04 10.79 0.81
C ALA A 168 3.48 11.25 1.05
N ILE A 169 4.43 10.34 0.89
CA ILE A 169 5.86 10.64 0.99
C ILE A 169 6.49 10.68 -0.39
N THR A 170 7.46 11.56 -0.60
CA THR A 170 8.22 11.63 -1.86
C THR A 170 9.61 11.09 -1.64
N CYS A 171 10.05 10.17 -2.49
CA CYS A 171 11.41 9.68 -2.54
C CYS A 171 12.01 9.98 -3.92
N ASP A 172 13.32 10.10 -4.02
CA ASP A 172 13.98 9.92 -5.31
C ASP A 172 14.00 8.45 -5.74
N VAL A 173 14.32 8.22 -7.02
CA VAL A 173 14.36 6.89 -7.61
C VAL A 173 15.71 6.65 -8.25
N GLY A 174 16.41 5.60 -7.81
CA GLY A 174 17.65 5.15 -8.45
C GLY A 174 17.38 4.48 -9.81
N MET A 175 18.39 4.44 -10.68
CA MET A 175 18.29 3.84 -12.03
C MET A 175 17.99 2.33 -12.03
N ARG A 176 18.42 1.62 -10.99
CA ARG A 176 18.17 0.20 -10.77
C ARG A 176 17.87 0.00 -9.29
N GLN A 177 16.85 -0.78 -9.00
CA GLN A 177 16.39 -0.99 -7.64
C GLN A 177 15.90 -2.41 -7.45
N ARG A 178 16.53 -3.14 -6.53
CA ARG A 178 16.02 -4.41 -6.00
C ARG A 178 15.63 -4.22 -4.55
N THR A 179 14.37 -4.48 -4.24
CA THR A 179 13.81 -4.24 -2.92
C THR A 179 12.93 -5.41 -2.49
N LEU A 180 13.06 -5.81 -1.23
CA LEU A 180 12.11 -6.70 -0.56
C LEU A 180 11.29 -5.89 0.44
N ILE A 181 9.97 -5.93 0.32
CA ILE A 181 9.03 -5.18 1.15
C ILE A 181 8.15 -6.18 1.90
N ILE A 182 8.20 -6.13 3.23
CA ILE A 182 7.28 -6.85 4.10
C ILE A 182 6.20 -5.88 4.55
N ARG A 183 4.94 -6.17 4.20
CA ARG A 183 3.79 -5.36 4.57
C ARG A 183 3.10 -5.99 5.76
N PHE A 184 2.92 -5.23 6.83
CA PHE A 184 2.22 -5.70 8.02
C PHE A 184 0.76 -5.26 7.99
N ARG A 185 -0.12 -6.15 8.46
CA ARG A 185 -1.52 -5.81 8.78
C ARG A 185 -1.56 -4.79 9.93
N PRO A 186 -2.69 -4.10 10.16
CA PRO A 186 -2.86 -3.27 11.35
C PRO A 186 -2.60 -4.08 12.63
N GLY A 187 -1.69 -3.61 13.50
CA GLY A 187 -1.25 -4.38 14.67
C GLY A 187 -0.11 -5.39 14.41
N GLY A 188 0.23 -5.66 13.15
CA GLY A 188 1.16 -6.72 12.77
C GLY A 188 2.61 -6.45 13.18
N LEU A 189 3.11 -5.24 12.94
CA LEU A 189 4.47 -4.87 13.36
C LEU A 189 4.59 -4.82 14.90
N TYR A 190 3.51 -4.44 15.59
CA TYR A 190 3.43 -4.54 17.06
C TYR A 190 3.58 -5.99 17.53
N ALA A 191 2.93 -6.95 16.85
CA ALA A 191 3.02 -8.37 17.20
C ALA A 191 4.45 -8.94 17.09
N VAL A 192 5.32 -8.33 16.29
CA VAL A 192 6.71 -8.76 16.11
C VAL A 192 7.69 -7.97 16.98
N THR A 193 7.43 -6.68 17.22
CA THR A 193 8.37 -5.79 17.93
C THR A 193 8.00 -5.53 19.38
N GLY A 194 6.71 -5.57 19.73
CA GLY A 194 6.17 -5.12 21.02
C GLY A 194 6.26 -3.61 21.25
N ILE A 195 6.83 -2.85 20.32
CA ILE A 195 7.06 -1.41 20.42
C ILE A 195 5.75 -0.68 20.11
N PRO A 196 5.27 0.26 20.96
CA PRO A 196 4.07 1.02 20.67
C PRO A 196 4.16 1.76 19.32
N GLN A 197 3.25 1.44 18.41
CA GLN A 197 3.33 1.88 17.01
C GLN A 197 3.05 3.37 16.82
N HIS A 198 2.43 4.03 17.80
CA HIS A 198 2.20 5.48 17.72
C HIS A 198 3.52 6.27 17.80
N LEU A 199 4.60 5.65 18.30
CA LEU A 199 5.95 6.21 18.28
C LEU A 199 6.57 6.21 16.88
N LEU A 200 6.02 5.41 15.96
CA LEU A 200 6.52 5.23 14.59
C LEU A 200 5.66 5.98 13.56
N LYS A 201 4.55 6.60 13.98
CA LYS A 201 3.63 7.30 13.08
C LYS A 201 4.37 8.41 12.34
N ASP A 202 4.16 8.51 11.03
CA ASP A 202 4.87 9.43 10.13
C ASP A 202 6.40 9.24 10.12
N GLY A 203 6.88 8.15 10.72
CA GLY A 203 8.29 7.84 10.89
C GLY A 203 8.80 6.91 9.79
N LEU A 204 10.04 7.17 9.41
CA LEU A 204 10.88 6.28 8.62
C LEU A 204 12.21 6.13 9.37
N LEU A 205 12.49 4.93 9.85
CA LEU A 205 13.56 4.66 10.79
C LEU A 205 14.47 3.55 10.27
N GLU A 206 15.73 3.56 10.69
CA GLU A 206 16.61 2.41 10.52
C GLU A 206 16.01 1.19 11.22
N ALA A 207 15.98 0.05 10.53
CA ALA A 207 15.36 -1.15 11.08
C ALA A 207 16.10 -1.67 12.32
N THR A 208 17.39 -1.37 12.45
CA THR A 208 18.25 -1.73 13.60
C THR A 208 17.73 -1.17 14.91
N HIS A 209 17.10 0.02 14.90
CA HIS A 209 16.49 0.60 16.10
C HIS A 209 15.35 -0.25 16.68
N LEU A 210 14.70 -1.09 15.85
CA LEU A 210 13.58 -1.93 16.27
C LEU A 210 13.96 -3.41 16.40
N PHE A 211 14.88 -3.87 15.56
CA PHE A 211 15.18 -5.29 15.40
C PHE A 211 16.59 -5.70 15.85
N GLY A 212 17.44 -4.72 16.21
CA GLY A 212 18.86 -4.93 16.48
C GLY A 212 19.68 -5.17 15.20
N PRO A 213 21.00 -5.40 15.33
CA PRO A 213 21.90 -5.62 14.18
C PRO A 213 21.54 -6.86 13.35
N GLN A 214 20.77 -7.81 13.90
CA GLN A 214 20.37 -9.04 13.21
C GLN A 214 19.51 -8.77 11.96
N VAL A 215 18.90 -7.58 11.84
CA VAL A 215 18.14 -7.20 10.64
C VAL A 215 19.05 -6.91 9.45
N ASP A 216 20.26 -6.41 9.69
CA ASP A 216 21.26 -6.20 8.65
C ASP A 216 21.89 -7.53 8.23
N GLU A 217 22.16 -8.42 9.19
CA GLU A 217 22.57 -9.81 8.87
C GLU A 217 21.51 -10.53 8.02
N LEU A 218 20.22 -10.34 8.33
CA LEU A 218 19.14 -10.87 7.50
C LEU A 218 19.21 -10.28 6.09
N ARG A 219 19.39 -8.96 5.98
CA ARG A 219 19.52 -8.29 4.68
C ARG A 219 20.65 -8.87 3.85
N GLU A 220 21.83 -9.10 4.44
CA GLU A 220 22.97 -9.73 3.77
C GLU A 220 22.64 -11.16 3.30
N LYS A 221 22.01 -11.96 4.17
CA LYS A 221 21.56 -13.32 3.81
C LYS A 221 20.54 -13.32 2.68
N ILE A 222 19.67 -12.30 2.61
CA ILE A 222 18.72 -12.10 1.51
C ILE A 222 19.44 -11.69 0.23
N MET A 223 20.42 -10.78 0.30
CA MET A 223 21.22 -10.35 -0.86
C MET A 223 22.01 -11.49 -1.50
N GLY A 224 22.45 -12.47 -0.71
CA GLY A 224 23.11 -13.68 -1.21
C GLY A 224 22.20 -14.62 -2.01
N CYS A 225 20.89 -14.35 -2.09
CA CYS A 225 19.94 -15.15 -2.86
C CYS A 225 19.76 -14.58 -4.28
N THR A 226 19.67 -15.45 -5.27
CA THR A 226 19.36 -15.08 -6.66
C THR A 226 17.87 -15.22 -6.99
N ASP A 227 17.15 -16.12 -6.29
CA ASP A 227 15.71 -16.35 -6.44
C ASP A 227 14.93 -15.67 -5.29
N PRO A 228 13.79 -15.00 -5.56
CA PRO A 228 12.95 -14.39 -4.53
C PRO A 228 12.38 -15.37 -3.49
N ARG A 229 12.15 -16.64 -3.84
CA ARG A 229 11.54 -17.64 -2.93
C ARG A 229 12.38 -17.85 -1.65
N PRO A 230 13.69 -18.14 -1.73
CA PRO A 230 14.57 -18.14 -0.56
C PRO A 230 14.59 -16.84 0.23
N MET A 231 14.45 -15.68 -0.43
CA MET A 231 14.41 -14.37 0.25
C MET A 231 13.20 -14.28 1.17
N PHE A 232 12.02 -14.66 0.67
CA PHE A 232 10.79 -14.69 1.46
C PHE A 232 10.89 -15.66 2.63
N ALA A 233 11.41 -16.89 2.41
CA ALA A 233 11.55 -17.88 3.48
C ALA A 233 12.48 -17.40 4.63
N LYS A 234 13.58 -16.70 4.30
CA LYS A 234 14.47 -16.10 5.30
C LYS A 234 13.80 -14.99 6.10
N ALA A 235 13.05 -14.13 5.41
CA ALA A 235 12.27 -13.07 6.06
C ALA A 235 11.20 -13.64 6.99
N GLU A 236 10.48 -14.69 6.57
CA GLU A 236 9.49 -15.38 7.42
C GLU A 236 10.13 -15.98 8.68
N ALA A 237 11.23 -16.72 8.52
CA ALA A 237 11.93 -17.33 9.65
C ALA A 237 12.36 -16.27 10.68
N PHE A 238 12.83 -15.11 10.21
CA PHE A 238 13.21 -13.99 11.07
C PHE A 238 12.03 -13.40 11.87
N LEU A 239 10.86 -13.28 11.24
CA LEU A 239 9.64 -12.77 11.88
C LEU A 239 9.03 -13.78 12.86
N LEU A 240 9.03 -15.07 12.50
CA LEU A 240 8.51 -16.15 13.34
C LEU A 240 9.23 -16.22 14.69
N LEU A 241 10.55 -16.05 14.70
CA LEU A 241 11.36 -16.04 15.92
C LEU A 241 11.03 -14.86 16.87
N ARG A 242 10.35 -13.83 16.37
CA ARG A 242 10.03 -12.60 17.12
C ARG A 242 8.55 -12.44 17.45
N LEU A 243 7.72 -13.38 17.00
CA LEU A 243 6.28 -13.29 17.18
C LEU A 243 5.90 -13.37 18.67
N GLN A 244 5.24 -12.34 19.18
CA GLN A 244 4.81 -12.25 20.57
C GLN A 244 3.44 -12.90 20.79
N ARG A 245 3.29 -13.63 21.90
CA ARG A 245 2.02 -14.26 22.31
C ARG A 245 1.11 -13.28 23.10
N ARG A 246 0.63 -12.22 22.46
CA ARG A 246 -0.33 -11.26 23.08
C ARG A 246 -1.67 -11.28 22.34
N GLU A 247 -2.46 -12.33 22.54
CA GLU A 247 -3.59 -12.61 21.64
C GLU A 247 -4.84 -11.77 21.86
N MET A 248 -5.22 -11.46 23.12
CA MET A 248 -6.51 -10.82 23.41
C MET A 248 -6.59 -9.36 22.93
N GLU A 249 -5.62 -8.52 23.34
CA GLU A 249 -5.52 -7.13 22.87
C GLU A 249 -5.44 -7.08 21.33
N ALA A 250 -4.61 -7.95 20.74
CA ALA A 250 -4.44 -8.00 19.29
C ALA A 250 -5.71 -8.43 18.57
N ALA A 251 -6.49 -9.37 19.12
CA ALA A 251 -7.77 -9.79 18.55
C ALA A 251 -8.79 -8.64 18.51
N VAL A 252 -8.88 -7.86 19.58
CA VAL A 252 -9.76 -6.68 19.63
C VAL A 252 -9.33 -5.64 18.60
N VAL A 253 -8.04 -5.36 18.50
CA VAL A 253 -7.52 -4.41 17.49
C VAL A 253 -7.81 -4.91 16.07
N ARG A 254 -7.59 -6.20 15.78
CA ARG A 254 -7.94 -6.79 14.48
C ARG A 254 -9.43 -6.66 14.17
N HIS A 255 -10.30 -6.91 15.15
CA HIS A 255 -11.75 -6.73 15.00
C HIS A 255 -12.11 -5.29 14.64
N VAL A 256 -11.57 -4.31 15.38
CA VAL A 256 -11.81 -2.88 15.11
C VAL A 256 -11.27 -2.47 13.74
N SER A 257 -10.08 -2.92 13.36
CA SER A 257 -9.49 -2.61 12.05
C SER A 257 -10.30 -3.20 10.90
N ALA A 258 -10.78 -4.44 11.02
CA ALA A 258 -11.60 -5.10 10.02
C ALA A 258 -12.98 -4.44 9.85
N ASN A 259 -13.50 -3.86 10.93
CA ASN A 259 -14.83 -3.25 10.97
C ASN A 259 -14.78 -1.72 11.04
N ILE A 260 -13.72 -1.08 10.54
CA ILE A 260 -13.46 0.35 10.78
C ILE A 260 -14.58 1.28 10.29
N PHE A 261 -15.33 0.88 9.27
CA PHE A 261 -16.49 1.62 8.74
C PHE A 261 -17.77 1.50 9.59
N THR A 262 -17.76 0.62 10.60
CA THR A 262 -18.84 0.56 11.59
C THR A 262 -18.77 1.78 12.51
N PRO A 263 -19.91 2.41 12.86
CA PRO A 263 -19.93 3.50 13.82
C PRO A 263 -19.17 3.16 15.10
N PHE A 264 -18.20 4.01 15.46
CA PHE A 264 -17.29 3.74 16.57
C PHE A 264 -17.98 3.41 17.91
N PRO A 265 -19.11 4.06 18.30
CA PRO A 265 -19.85 3.67 19.51
C PRO A 265 -20.33 2.21 19.52
N LEU A 266 -20.67 1.65 18.35
CA LEU A 266 -21.06 0.24 18.23
C LEU A 266 -19.85 -0.68 18.43
N LEU A 267 -18.68 -0.31 17.90
CA LEU A 267 -17.43 -1.05 18.12
C LEU A 267 -17.02 -1.03 19.61
N VAL A 268 -17.19 0.11 20.27
CA VAL A 268 -16.98 0.22 21.73
C VAL A 268 -17.90 -0.75 22.47
N LYS A 269 -19.20 -0.75 22.15
CA LYS A 269 -20.18 -1.66 22.77
C LYS A 269 -19.85 -3.14 22.51
N GLN A 270 -19.44 -3.51 21.30
CA GLN A 270 -19.10 -4.89 20.93
C GLN A 270 -17.85 -5.43 21.64
N THR A 271 -16.90 -4.55 21.96
CA THR A 271 -15.63 -4.96 22.59
C THR A 271 -15.69 -4.99 24.12
N GLY A 272 -16.68 -4.35 24.73
CA GLY A 272 -16.82 -4.25 26.19
C GLY A 272 -15.83 -3.28 26.86
N TYR A 273 -14.92 -2.67 26.09
CA TYR A 273 -13.98 -1.69 26.60
C TYR A 273 -14.57 -0.29 26.66
N SER A 274 -14.00 0.55 27.53
CA SER A 274 -14.28 1.98 27.48
C SER A 274 -13.75 2.59 26.18
N GLN A 275 -14.41 3.65 25.71
CA GLN A 275 -13.99 4.37 24.51
C GLN A 275 -12.53 4.83 24.59
N LYS A 276 -12.11 5.35 25.75
CA LYS A 276 -10.72 5.80 26.00
C LYS A 276 -9.74 4.63 25.85
N HIS A 277 -10.00 3.52 26.53
CA HIS A 277 -9.13 2.35 26.48
C HIS A 277 -9.01 1.79 25.06
N LEU A 278 -10.12 1.72 24.32
CA LEU A 278 -10.11 1.24 22.94
C LEU A 278 -9.29 2.15 22.01
N ILE A 279 -9.37 3.47 22.17
CA ILE A 279 -8.55 4.42 21.41
C ILE A 279 -7.06 4.24 21.73
N ASP A 280 -6.71 4.12 23.01
CA ASP A 280 -5.33 3.97 23.45
C ASP A 280 -4.73 2.65 22.98
N LEU A 281 -5.51 1.56 23.07
CA LEU A 281 -5.14 0.26 22.55
C LEU A 281 -4.90 0.30 21.03
N PHE A 282 -5.82 0.92 20.29
CA PHE A 282 -5.69 1.05 18.85
C PHE A 282 -4.47 1.89 18.45
N LYS A 283 -4.20 3.00 19.15
CA LYS A 283 -2.97 3.79 18.93
C LYS A 283 -1.70 3.00 19.24
N LYS A 284 -1.68 2.24 20.33
CA LYS A 284 -0.55 1.40 20.74
C LYS A 284 -0.22 0.33 19.70
N HIS A 285 -1.24 -0.35 19.16
CA HIS A 285 -1.04 -1.48 18.23
C HIS A 285 -0.97 -1.07 16.77
N VAL A 286 -1.78 -0.10 16.33
CA VAL A 286 -1.87 0.31 14.91
C VAL A 286 -1.03 1.54 14.62
N GLY A 287 -0.86 2.43 15.61
CA GLY A 287 -0.07 3.64 15.49
C GLY A 287 -0.89 4.91 15.23
N ALA A 288 -2.20 4.78 15.01
CA ALA A 288 -3.09 5.91 14.80
C ALA A 288 -4.37 5.78 15.63
N SER A 289 -5.20 6.83 15.67
CA SER A 289 -6.54 6.74 16.28
C SER A 289 -7.53 6.03 15.34
N PRO A 290 -8.61 5.40 15.86
CA PRO A 290 -9.66 4.81 15.03
C PRO A 290 -10.27 5.83 14.04
N LYS A 291 -10.49 7.08 14.49
CA LYS A 291 -11.02 8.15 13.63
C LYS A 291 -10.08 8.48 12.46
N PHE A 292 -8.77 8.57 12.71
CA PHE A 292 -7.81 8.80 11.64
C PHE A 292 -7.78 7.61 10.67
N PHE A 293 -7.76 6.38 11.21
CA PHE A 293 -7.69 5.16 10.43
C PHE A 293 -8.92 4.98 9.52
N HIS A 294 -10.12 5.30 10.03
CA HIS A 294 -11.35 5.37 9.23
C HIS A 294 -11.22 6.32 8.05
N ARG A 295 -10.75 7.55 8.29
CA ARG A 295 -10.56 8.56 7.23
C ARG A 295 -9.56 8.09 6.17
N LEU A 296 -8.45 7.50 6.60
CA LEU A 296 -7.44 6.96 5.71
C LEU A 296 -8.01 5.82 4.85
N TYR A 297 -8.72 4.87 5.45
CA TYR A 297 -9.34 3.75 4.73
C TYR A 297 -10.44 4.21 3.78
N ARG A 298 -11.23 5.23 4.16
CA ARG A 298 -12.19 5.88 3.26
C ARG A 298 -11.49 6.48 2.04
N TYR A 299 -10.41 7.22 2.26
CA TYR A 299 -9.58 7.76 1.19
C TYR A 299 -9.01 6.66 0.28
N CYS A 300 -8.44 5.59 0.85
CA CYS A 300 -7.92 4.48 0.07
C CYS A 300 -9.00 3.78 -0.76
N ALA A 301 -10.21 3.60 -0.19
CA ALA A 301 -11.34 3.04 -0.90
C ALA A 301 -11.76 3.92 -2.08
N ALA A 302 -11.89 5.24 -1.86
CA ALA A 302 -12.20 6.21 -2.91
C ALA A 302 -11.14 6.23 -4.01
N LEU A 303 -9.86 6.22 -3.64
CA LEU A 303 -8.75 6.15 -4.59
C LEU A 303 -8.82 4.87 -5.44
N ASN A 304 -9.06 3.72 -4.82
CA ASN A 304 -9.17 2.44 -5.52
C ASN A 304 -10.35 2.41 -6.49
N ASP A 305 -11.49 3.00 -6.12
CA ASP A 305 -12.66 3.10 -7.01
C ASP A 305 -12.38 4.08 -8.17
N ILE A 306 -11.76 5.24 -7.91
CA ILE A 306 -11.33 6.19 -8.95
C ILE A 306 -10.40 5.52 -9.97
N LEU A 307 -9.38 4.79 -9.50
CA LEU A 307 -8.40 4.12 -10.37
C LEU A 307 -8.97 2.91 -11.14
N ALA A 308 -10.13 2.41 -10.71
CA ALA A 308 -10.79 1.27 -11.33
C ALA A 308 -11.82 1.66 -12.41
N ILE A 309 -12.21 2.93 -12.49
CA ILE A 309 -13.22 3.40 -13.46
C ILE A 309 -12.67 3.31 -14.88
N LYS A 310 -13.53 2.84 -15.80
CA LYS A 310 -13.31 2.93 -17.24
C LYS A 310 -13.88 4.26 -17.74
N GLY A 311 -13.03 5.11 -18.32
CA GLY A 311 -13.46 6.39 -18.88
C GLY A 311 -13.63 7.51 -17.85
N LYS A 312 -14.66 8.35 -18.02
CA LYS A 312 -14.85 9.57 -17.21
C LYS A 312 -15.32 9.22 -15.80
N VAL A 313 -14.67 9.85 -14.80
CA VAL A 313 -15.04 9.70 -13.39
C VAL A 313 -16.33 10.48 -13.10
N ASP A 314 -17.34 9.81 -12.57
CA ASP A 314 -18.48 10.43 -11.91
C ASP A 314 -18.10 10.80 -10.47
N TRP A 315 -17.71 12.05 -10.27
CA TRP A 315 -17.28 12.54 -8.96
C TRP A 315 -18.42 12.55 -7.94
N SER A 316 -19.67 12.77 -8.36
CA SER A 316 -20.82 12.78 -7.44
C SER A 316 -21.04 11.38 -6.88
N ALA A 317 -21.00 10.35 -7.74
CA ALA A 317 -21.10 8.96 -7.31
C ALA A 317 -19.98 8.57 -6.33
N ILE A 318 -18.74 9.02 -6.55
CA ILE A 318 -17.61 8.77 -5.63
C ILE A 318 -17.82 9.47 -4.27
N ILE A 319 -18.21 10.75 -4.28
CA ILE A 319 -18.42 11.54 -3.06
C ILE A 319 -19.51 10.89 -2.20
N HIS A 320 -20.68 10.60 -2.80
CA HIS A 320 -21.79 9.99 -2.08
C HIS A 320 -21.50 8.54 -1.68
N GLY A 321 -20.91 7.75 -2.57
CA GLY A 321 -20.60 6.33 -2.32
C GLY A 321 -19.63 6.10 -1.17
N HIS A 322 -18.72 7.04 -0.92
CA HIS A 322 -17.78 6.98 0.20
C HIS A 322 -18.18 7.85 1.40
N GLN A 323 -19.42 8.34 1.45
CA GLN A 323 -19.96 9.11 2.58
C GLN A 323 -19.16 10.39 2.88
N TYR A 324 -18.74 11.08 1.83
CA TYR A 324 -18.31 12.46 1.94
C TYR A 324 -19.53 13.37 2.01
N TYR A 325 -19.44 14.40 2.86
CA TYR A 325 -20.53 15.36 3.05
C TYR A 325 -20.78 16.18 1.78
N ASP A 326 -19.70 16.67 1.17
CA ASP A 326 -19.73 17.46 -0.07
C ASP A 326 -18.38 17.33 -0.81
N GLN A 327 -18.30 17.97 -1.98
CA GLN A 327 -17.09 18.02 -2.80
C GLN A 327 -15.91 18.70 -2.10
N ALA A 328 -16.14 19.75 -1.31
CA ALA A 328 -15.07 20.48 -0.62
C ALA A 328 -14.43 19.62 0.48
N HIS A 329 -15.22 18.83 1.20
CA HIS A 329 -14.75 17.84 2.16
C HIS A 329 -13.94 16.74 1.46
N PHE A 330 -14.45 16.18 0.36
CA PHE A 330 -13.73 15.17 -0.41
C PHE A 330 -12.37 15.69 -0.90
N ILE A 331 -12.33 16.84 -1.57
CA ILE A 331 -11.11 17.42 -2.11
C ILE A 331 -10.09 17.71 -0.99
N ARG A 332 -10.52 18.30 0.14
CA ARG A 332 -9.62 18.58 1.26
C ARG A 332 -9.01 17.32 1.85
N GLU A 333 -9.82 16.28 2.09
CA GLU A 333 -9.32 15.03 2.64
C GLU A 333 -8.42 14.29 1.64
N PHE A 334 -8.81 14.21 0.37
CA PHE A 334 -8.01 13.58 -0.67
C PHE A 334 -6.67 14.29 -0.84
N SER A 335 -6.66 15.63 -0.83
CA SER A 335 -5.42 16.41 -0.95
C SER A 335 -4.55 16.29 0.29
N GLN A 336 -5.14 16.19 1.48
CA GLN A 336 -4.40 15.94 2.72
C GLN A 336 -3.61 14.62 2.64
N PHE A 337 -4.23 13.54 2.15
CA PHE A 337 -3.56 12.25 2.09
C PHE A 337 -2.63 12.11 0.88
N SER A 338 -3.02 12.60 -0.30
CA SER A 338 -2.27 12.36 -1.54
C SER A 338 -1.26 13.46 -1.91
N GLY A 339 -1.37 14.63 -1.27
CA GLY A 339 -0.66 15.84 -1.65
C GLY A 339 -1.19 16.51 -2.92
N HIS A 340 -2.24 15.97 -3.55
CA HIS A 340 -2.79 16.44 -4.83
C HIS A 340 -4.32 16.51 -4.79
N SER A 341 -4.91 17.39 -5.59
CA SER A 341 -6.35 17.30 -5.84
C SER A 341 -6.66 16.00 -6.61
N PRO A 342 -7.89 15.45 -6.50
CA PRO A 342 -8.27 14.23 -7.21
C PRO A 342 -8.04 14.28 -8.73
N THR A 343 -8.33 15.43 -9.36
CA THR A 343 -8.12 15.63 -10.81
C THR A 343 -6.64 15.63 -11.17
N LYS A 344 -5.82 16.37 -10.42
CA LYS A 344 -4.37 16.43 -10.64
C LYS A 344 -3.71 15.08 -10.38
N PHE A 345 -4.21 14.30 -9.43
CA PHE A 345 -3.73 12.95 -9.17
C PHE A 345 -3.90 12.05 -10.41
N LEU A 346 -5.03 12.13 -11.11
CA LEU A 346 -5.28 11.31 -12.30
C LEU A 346 -4.36 11.65 -13.49
N GLU A 347 -3.83 12.86 -13.53
CA GLU A 347 -2.83 13.28 -14.53
C GLU A 347 -1.44 12.70 -14.22
N THR A 348 -1.20 12.27 -12.98
CA THR A 348 0.09 11.76 -12.56
C THR A 348 0.20 10.26 -12.87
N GLY A 349 1.17 9.89 -13.71
CA GLY A 349 1.41 8.49 -14.09
C GLY A 349 1.69 7.61 -12.86
N SER A 350 0.82 6.64 -12.60
CA SER A 350 1.00 5.71 -11.48
C SER A 350 1.85 4.51 -11.94
N SER A 351 3.03 4.34 -11.35
CA SER A 351 3.97 3.22 -11.61
C SER A 351 3.84 2.06 -10.62
N CYS A 352 2.99 2.17 -9.62
CA CYS A 352 2.57 1.08 -8.73
C CYS A 352 1.24 1.50 -8.05
N PRO A 353 0.40 0.58 -7.55
CA PRO A 353 -0.97 0.88 -7.09
C PRO A 353 -1.08 1.99 -6.05
N LYS A 354 0.01 2.29 -5.34
CA LYS A 354 0.13 3.33 -4.31
C LYS A 354 1.35 4.21 -4.55
N CYS A 355 1.86 4.24 -5.77
CA CYS A 355 3.09 4.93 -6.11
C CYS A 355 2.90 5.68 -7.43
N ILE A 356 3.14 6.98 -7.37
CA ILE A 356 3.15 7.87 -8.53
C ILE A 356 4.61 8.15 -8.87
N ARG A 357 5.01 7.95 -10.13
CA ARG A 357 6.32 8.38 -10.61
C ARG A 357 6.19 9.73 -11.29
N THR A 358 7.00 10.69 -10.88
CA THR A 358 6.91 12.09 -11.32
C THR A 358 8.30 12.72 -11.40
N SER A 359 8.44 13.77 -12.19
CA SER A 359 9.63 14.63 -12.21
C SER A 359 9.50 15.83 -11.25
N ARG A 360 8.31 16.04 -10.68
CA ARG A 360 7.99 17.14 -9.76
C ARG A 360 7.65 16.60 -8.37
N PRO A 361 8.15 17.20 -7.28
CA PRO A 361 7.77 16.81 -5.93
C PRO A 361 6.29 17.12 -5.67
N ILE A 362 5.74 16.59 -4.57
CA ILE A 362 4.41 17.00 -4.07
C ILE A 362 4.39 18.52 -3.97
N SER A 363 3.42 19.19 -4.62
CA SER A 363 3.25 20.62 -4.44
C SER A 363 2.82 20.86 -2.99
N SER A 364 3.61 21.61 -2.23
CA SER A 364 3.18 22.16 -0.95
C SER A 364 1.98 23.08 -1.20
N ALA A 365 0.77 22.53 -1.19
CA ALA A 365 -0.42 23.36 -1.08
C ALA A 365 -0.35 24.00 0.31
N SER A 366 -0.10 25.30 0.31
CA SER A 366 -0.10 26.24 1.43
C SER A 366 -0.85 25.75 2.67
N CYS A 367 -0.13 25.06 3.56
CA CYS A 367 -0.49 24.99 4.97
C CYS A 367 0.04 26.26 5.67
N THR A 368 -0.35 27.44 5.20
CA THR A 368 -0.31 28.66 6.01
C THR A 368 -1.67 28.78 6.68
N GLY A 369 -1.85 28.00 7.74
CA GLY A 369 -2.84 28.36 8.75
C GLY A 369 -2.39 29.68 9.36
N SER A 370 -3.22 30.70 9.24
CA SER A 370 -3.08 31.98 9.92
C SER A 370 -2.91 31.75 11.42
N GLY A 371 -1.66 31.75 11.89
CA GLY A 371 -1.33 31.93 13.28
C GLY A 371 -1.74 33.35 13.67
N SER A 372 -2.79 33.45 14.49
CA SER A 372 -3.17 34.70 15.13
C SER A 372 -1.96 35.27 15.86
N SER A 373 -1.65 36.53 15.56
CA SER A 373 -0.82 37.38 16.38
C SER A 373 -1.31 37.36 17.84
N ARG A 374 -0.44 36.92 18.74
CA ARG A 374 -0.42 37.42 20.11
C ARG A 374 0.98 37.93 20.39
N THR A 375 1.12 39.24 20.23
CA THR A 375 2.17 40.05 20.81
C THR A 375 1.84 40.31 22.28
N ALA A 376 2.89 40.24 23.11
CA ALA A 376 3.03 40.70 24.49
C ALA A 376 2.17 40.01 25.56
#